data_AF-A0A9C8E562-F1
#
_entry.id   AF-A0A9C8E562-F1
#
_cell.length_a   1.000
_cell.length_b   1.000
_cell.length_c   1.000
_cell.angle_alpha   90.00
_cell.angle_beta   90.00
_cell.angle_gamma   90.00
#
_symmetry.space_group_name_H-M   'P 1'
#
loop_
_entity.id
_entity.type
_entity.pdbx_description
1 polymer ?
#
loop_
_entity_poly.entity_id
_entity_poly.type
_entity_poly.pdbx_seq_one_letter_code
_entity_poly.pdbx_strand_id
1 'polypeptide(L)'
;MAYRADVKNIRWRDLSEEHKWIREIAERYILAAKKKEKVAPLAIIGPYGAGKSELMKWCFLKSWEEGIPALFVTLDVLLKDILPKPKDIPTTITVGALPDRIAEWIRTQREQIADSLGKDVPPEGILGLPDLESHETLSQYFRDLHLDPEQVKEALSSCEISVLFIDEMEQAYKNLLDKIEVSDRGPLREILDQHASKNFYPIMAFALVSAYELLGGLEAEEGG
;
A
#
# COMPACT_ATOMS: atom_id res chain seq x y z
N MET A 1 -7.08 -24.13 11.26
CA MET A 1 -6.70 -22.91 11.99
C MET A 1 -5.83 -22.11 11.03
N ALA A 2 -6.34 -20.99 10.52
CA ALA A 2 -5.59 -20.14 9.59
C ALA A 2 -4.82 -19.12 10.42
N TYR A 3 -3.49 -19.18 10.38
CA TYR A 3 -2.64 -18.16 11.00
C TYR A 3 -2.49 -17.02 10.00
N ARG A 4 -3.04 -15.85 10.32
CA ARG A 4 -2.85 -14.62 9.57
C ARG A 4 -1.76 -13.82 10.30
N ALA A 5 -0.83 -13.24 9.55
CA ALA A 5 0.11 -12.27 10.10
C ALA A 5 -0.68 -11.14 10.78
N ASP A 6 -0.27 -10.71 11.98
CA ASP A 6 -0.88 -9.62 12.76
C ASP A 6 0.19 -8.56 12.98
N VAL A 7 -0.07 -7.33 12.55
CA VAL A 7 0.89 -6.21 12.62
C VAL A 7 1.31 -5.91 14.05
N LYS A 8 0.44 -6.13 15.04
CA LYS A 8 0.73 -5.88 16.47
C LYS A 8 1.70 -6.89 17.07
N ASN A 9 1.86 -8.05 16.43
CA ASN A 9 2.67 -9.16 16.92
C ASN A 9 3.76 -9.60 15.93
N ILE A 10 4.19 -8.71 15.03
CA ILE A 10 5.21 -9.05 14.04
C ILE A 10 6.56 -9.33 14.70
N ARG A 11 7.06 -10.54 14.43
CA ARG A 11 8.43 -10.94 14.72
C ARG A 11 9.09 -11.32 13.41
N TRP A 12 9.39 -10.31 12.59
CA TRP A 12 10.11 -10.56 11.34
C TRP A 12 11.44 -11.25 11.65
N ARG A 13 11.73 -12.30 10.89
CA ARG A 13 13.00 -13.01 10.95
C ARG A 13 13.45 -13.29 9.53
N ASP A 14 14.67 -12.89 9.21
CA ASP A 14 15.30 -13.26 7.95
C ASP A 14 15.52 -14.79 7.95
N LEU A 15 14.72 -15.51 7.14
CA LEU A 15 14.81 -16.97 7.01
C LEU A 15 15.94 -17.41 6.08
N SER A 16 16.43 -16.49 5.24
CA SER A 16 17.58 -16.68 4.36
C SER A 16 18.25 -15.32 4.05
N GLU A 17 19.41 -15.34 3.41
CA GLU A 17 20.08 -14.13 2.95
C GLU A 17 19.25 -13.38 1.90
N GLU A 18 18.45 -14.09 1.10
CA GLU A 18 17.51 -13.47 0.15
C GLU A 18 16.42 -12.69 0.90
N HIS A 19 15.85 -13.25 1.98
CA HIS A 19 14.85 -12.52 2.79
C HIS A 19 15.45 -11.25 3.39
N LYS A 20 16.67 -11.36 3.93
CA LYS A 20 17.40 -10.22 4.48
C LYS A 20 17.65 -9.14 3.42
N TRP A 21 18.13 -9.56 2.25
CA TRP A 21 18.42 -8.66 1.14
C TRP A 21 17.15 -7.94 0.65
N ILE A 22 16.04 -8.66 0.49
CA ILE A 22 14.75 -8.06 0.09
C ILE A 22 14.28 -7.07 1.17
N ARG A 23 14.37 -7.42 2.46
CA ARG A 23 14.04 -6.51 3.57
C ARG A 23 14.89 -5.23 3.52
N GLU A 24 16.20 -5.36 3.42
CA GLU A 24 17.13 -4.22 3.40
C GLU A 24 16.89 -3.32 2.18
N ILE A 25 16.57 -3.90 1.02
CA ILE A 25 16.16 -3.13 -0.16
C ILE A 25 14.85 -2.38 0.10
N ALA A 26 13.85 -3.05 0.65
CA ALA A 26 12.55 -2.45 0.92
C ALA A 26 12.66 -1.27 1.90
N GLU A 27 13.36 -1.46 3.03
CA GLU A 27 13.63 -0.41 4.02
C GLU A 27 14.40 0.76 3.38
N ARG A 28 15.46 0.47 2.60
CA ARG A 28 16.23 1.50 1.91
C ARG A 28 15.39 2.31 0.92
N TYR A 29 14.52 1.65 0.15
CA TYR A 29 13.69 2.32 -0.85
C TYR A 29 12.61 3.20 -0.20
N ILE A 30 12.05 2.77 0.93
CA ILE A 30 11.14 3.58 1.76
C ILE A 30 11.84 4.88 2.21
N LEU A 31 13.07 4.78 2.72
CA LEU A 31 13.84 5.94 3.15
C LEU A 31 14.25 6.85 1.99
N ALA A 32 14.58 6.28 0.83
CA ALA A 32 14.87 7.04 -0.38
C ALA A 32 13.62 7.79 -0.88
N ALA A 33 12.44 7.15 -0.82
CA ALA A 33 11.18 7.78 -1.15
C ALA A 33 10.90 8.99 -0.23
N LYS A 34 11.12 8.89 1.08
CA LYS A 34 11.02 10.03 2.01
C LYS A 34 11.86 11.24 1.57
N LYS A 35 13.05 10.99 1.02
CA LYS A 35 13.98 12.01 0.52
C LYS A 35 13.63 12.53 -0.88
N LYS A 36 12.52 12.08 -1.47
CA LYS A 36 12.10 12.37 -2.85
C LYS A 36 13.15 11.95 -3.89
N GLU A 37 13.97 10.95 -3.55
CA GLU A 37 14.89 10.35 -4.51
C GLU A 37 14.09 9.58 -5.58
N LYS A 38 14.59 9.57 -6.82
CA LYS A 38 13.98 8.77 -7.89
C LYS A 38 14.28 7.30 -7.67
N VAL A 39 13.40 6.62 -6.94
CA VAL A 39 13.40 5.17 -6.77
C VAL A 39 12.22 4.56 -7.51
N ALA A 40 12.46 3.43 -8.18
CA ALA A 40 11.39 2.67 -8.78
C ALA A 40 10.46 2.10 -7.68
N PRO A 41 9.14 1.99 -7.95
CA PRO A 41 8.25 1.25 -7.09
C PRO A 41 8.73 -0.18 -6.83
N LEU A 42 8.38 -0.73 -5.67
CA LEU A 42 8.86 -2.05 -5.26
C LEU A 42 7.78 -3.11 -5.47
N ALA A 43 8.11 -4.16 -6.22
CA ALA A 43 7.32 -5.37 -6.32
C ALA A 43 7.99 -6.50 -5.51
N ILE A 44 7.28 -7.04 -4.52
CA ILE A 44 7.71 -8.20 -3.73
C ILE A 44 7.08 -9.44 -4.35
N ILE A 45 7.90 -10.29 -4.97
CA ILE A 45 7.42 -11.46 -5.73
C ILE A 45 7.81 -12.74 -5.00
N GLY A 46 6.87 -13.67 -4.85
CA GLY A 46 7.14 -14.97 -4.25
C GLY A 46 5.91 -15.87 -4.15
N PRO A 47 6.09 -17.18 -3.92
CA PRO A 47 4.97 -18.10 -3.79
C PRO A 47 4.08 -17.77 -2.58
N TYR A 48 2.89 -18.38 -2.52
CA TYR A 48 2.04 -18.30 -1.33
C TYR A 48 2.79 -18.86 -0.12
N GLY A 49 2.67 -18.21 1.03
CA GLY A 49 3.39 -18.59 2.25
C GLY A 49 4.86 -18.18 2.32
N ALA A 50 5.38 -17.43 1.34
CA ALA A 50 6.77 -16.95 1.35
C ALA A 50 7.04 -15.75 2.28
N GLY A 51 6.11 -15.40 3.18
CA GLY A 51 6.27 -14.27 4.10
C GLY A 51 6.09 -12.88 3.48
N LYS A 52 5.54 -12.75 2.27
CA LYS A 52 5.34 -11.44 1.59
C LYS A 52 4.53 -10.45 2.44
N SER A 53 3.35 -10.86 2.91
CA SER A 53 2.48 -10.02 3.74
C SER A 53 3.12 -9.68 5.08
N GLU A 54 3.88 -10.61 5.67
CA GLU A 54 4.66 -10.36 6.89
C GLU A 54 5.75 -9.31 6.66
N LEU A 55 6.47 -9.38 5.53
CA LEU A 55 7.47 -8.40 5.16
C LEU A 55 6.84 -7.03 4.94
N MET A 56 5.71 -6.96 4.23
CA MET A 56 5.02 -5.70 3.99
C MET A 56 4.52 -5.07 5.28
N LYS A 57 3.94 -5.86 6.20
CA LYS A 57 3.52 -5.34 7.50
C LYS A 57 4.71 -4.94 8.39
N TRP A 58 5.86 -5.62 8.28
CA TRP A 58 7.11 -5.17 8.90
C TRP A 58 7.55 -3.80 8.35
N CYS A 59 7.58 -3.66 7.03
CA CYS A 59 7.93 -2.41 6.37
C CYS A 59 6.91 -1.29 6.65
N PHE A 60 5.64 -1.62 6.84
CA PHE A 60 4.60 -0.69 7.30
C PHE A 60 4.94 -0.12 8.67
N LEU A 61 5.29 -0.98 9.64
CA LEU A 61 5.72 -0.56 10.98
C LEU A 61 6.96 0.33 10.88
N LYS A 62 7.98 -0.11 10.14
CA LYS A 62 9.23 0.64 9.95
C LYS A 62 9.01 2.01 9.31
N SER A 63 8.06 2.13 8.39
CA SER A 63 7.72 3.42 7.78
C SER A 63 7.24 4.41 8.84
N TRP A 64 6.33 3.99 9.73
CA TRP A 64 5.85 4.84 10.82
C TRP A 64 6.95 5.17 11.85
N GLU A 65 7.81 4.21 12.22
CA GLU A 65 8.98 4.46 13.08
C GLU A 65 9.91 5.52 12.48
N GLU A 66 10.08 5.52 11.15
CA GLU A 66 10.89 6.48 10.41
C GLU A 66 10.14 7.79 10.14
N GLY A 67 8.96 8.00 10.71
CA GLY A 67 8.15 9.21 10.54
C GLY A 67 7.59 9.38 9.13
N ILE A 68 7.32 8.28 8.43
CA ILE A 68 6.72 8.24 7.10
C ILE A 68 5.32 7.61 7.23
N PRO A 69 4.24 8.35 6.94
CA PRO A 69 2.90 7.78 6.94
C PRO A 69 2.80 6.59 6.01
N ALA A 70 2.32 5.46 6.52
CA ALA A 70 2.13 4.24 5.75
C ALA A 70 0.67 3.78 5.83
N LEU A 71 0.17 3.27 4.70
CA LEU A 71 -1.13 2.66 4.58
C LEU A 71 -0.97 1.25 4.00
N PHE A 72 -1.73 0.29 4.53
CA PHE A 72 -1.75 -1.09 4.08
C PHE A 72 -3.17 -1.49 3.70
N VAL A 73 -3.34 -2.03 2.50
CA VAL A 73 -4.65 -2.43 1.98
C VAL A 73 -4.50 -3.60 1.01
N THR A 74 -5.53 -4.43 0.89
CA THR A 74 -5.61 -5.40 -0.23
C THR A 74 -6.09 -4.66 -1.48
N LEU A 75 -5.66 -5.06 -2.68
CA LEU A 75 -6.11 -4.41 -3.92
C LEU A 75 -7.64 -4.42 -4.05
N ASP A 76 -8.33 -5.49 -3.69
CA ASP A 76 -9.80 -5.58 -3.76
C ASP A 76 -10.51 -4.49 -2.92
N VAL A 77 -10.07 -4.31 -1.66
CA VAL A 77 -10.62 -3.28 -0.76
C VAL A 77 -10.35 -1.89 -1.32
N LEU A 78 -9.13 -1.61 -1.80
CA LEU A 78 -8.79 -0.33 -2.39
C LEU A 78 -9.69 -0.02 -3.58
N LEU A 79 -9.84 -0.97 -4.51
CA LEU A 79 -10.67 -0.81 -5.70
C LEU A 79 -12.14 -0.61 -5.37
N LYS A 80 -12.69 -1.29 -4.36
CA LYS A 80 -14.08 -1.08 -3.93
C LYS A 80 -14.35 0.34 -3.42
N ASP A 81 -13.33 1.00 -2.89
CA ASP A 81 -13.45 2.34 -2.32
C ASP A 81 -13.19 3.44 -3.35
N ILE A 82 -12.24 3.23 -4.26
CA ILE A 82 -11.85 4.26 -5.24
C ILE A 82 -12.62 4.21 -6.57
N LEU A 83 -13.17 3.04 -6.93
CA LEU A 83 -13.94 2.87 -8.16
C LEU A 83 -15.42 3.20 -7.91
N PRO A 84 -16.11 3.83 -8.88
CA PRO A 84 -17.54 4.11 -8.77
C PRO A 84 -18.35 2.83 -8.57
N LYS A 85 -19.46 2.94 -7.82
CA LYS A 85 -20.34 1.79 -7.59
C LYS A 85 -21.10 1.46 -8.88
N PRO A 86 -21.41 0.18 -9.16
CA PRO A 86 -22.07 -0.25 -10.41
C PRO A 86 -23.42 0.41 -10.73
N LYS A 87 -24.02 1.11 -9.76
CA LYS A 87 -25.29 1.84 -9.93
C LYS A 87 -25.11 3.22 -10.58
N ASP A 88 -23.87 3.71 -10.66
CA ASP A 88 -23.54 5.05 -11.15
C ASP A 88 -23.07 5.01 -12.61
N ILE A 89 -23.95 4.61 -13.55
CA ILE A 89 -23.71 4.64 -15.02
C ILE A 89 -22.54 3.69 -15.42
N PRO A 90 -22.37 3.24 -16.68
CA PRO A 90 -21.10 2.63 -17.10
C PRO A 90 -20.05 3.74 -17.10
N THR A 91 -19.54 4.10 -15.92
CA THR A 91 -18.41 5.02 -15.81
C THR A 91 -17.18 4.20 -16.13
N THR A 92 -16.92 4.08 -17.43
CA THR A 92 -15.56 3.88 -17.89
C THR A 92 -14.69 4.89 -17.16
N ILE A 93 -13.76 4.41 -16.34
CA ILE A 93 -12.77 5.29 -15.72
C ILE A 93 -11.88 5.80 -16.85
N THR A 94 -11.84 7.12 -17.03
CA THR A 94 -10.94 7.75 -17.98
C THR A 94 -9.50 7.32 -17.67
N VAL A 95 -8.79 6.88 -18.70
CA VAL A 95 -7.35 6.62 -18.72
C VAL A 95 -6.62 7.74 -17.96
N GLY A 96 -5.77 7.39 -16.99
CA GLY A 96 -5.02 8.33 -16.16
C GLY A 96 -5.68 8.78 -14.86
N ALA A 97 -6.95 8.45 -14.59
CA ALA A 97 -7.62 8.85 -13.34
C ALA A 97 -7.29 7.96 -12.13
N LEU A 98 -6.67 6.79 -12.33
CA LEU A 98 -6.41 5.83 -11.26
C LEU A 98 -5.36 6.33 -10.25
N PRO A 99 -4.20 6.88 -10.67
CA PRO A 99 -3.24 7.49 -9.74
C PRO A 99 -3.84 8.64 -8.93
N ASP A 100 -4.69 9.46 -9.56
CA ASP A 100 -5.39 10.57 -8.88
C ASP A 100 -6.35 10.07 -7.81
N ARG A 101 -7.14 9.04 -8.13
CA ARG A 101 -8.06 8.42 -7.17
C ARG A 101 -7.33 7.77 -5.99
N ILE A 102 -6.19 7.13 -6.24
CA ILE A 102 -5.35 6.57 -5.18
C ILE A 102 -4.77 7.68 -4.31
N ALA A 103 -4.25 8.76 -4.91
CA ALA A 103 -3.71 9.89 -4.17
C ALA A 103 -4.77 10.55 -3.27
N GLU A 104 -5.98 10.72 -3.79
CA GLU A 104 -7.12 11.26 -3.06
C GLU A 104 -7.57 10.34 -1.91
N TRP A 105 -7.57 9.03 -2.16
CA TRP A 105 -7.83 8.03 -1.12
C TRP A 105 -6.78 8.10 -0.01
N ILE A 106 -5.49 8.14 -0.34
CA ILE A 106 -4.40 8.30 0.63
C ILE A 106 -4.59 9.58 1.45
N ARG A 107 -4.90 10.70 0.80
CA ARG A 107 -5.15 11.98 1.47
C ARG A 107 -6.29 11.88 2.48
N THR A 108 -7.41 11.30 2.07
CA THR A 108 -8.58 11.08 2.93
C THR A 108 -8.24 10.19 4.13
N GLN A 109 -7.53 9.09 3.90
CA GLN A 109 -7.10 8.19 4.98
C GLN A 109 -6.18 8.92 5.98
N ARG A 110 -5.24 9.74 5.51
CA ARG A 110 -4.37 10.55 6.39
C ARG A 110 -5.15 11.55 7.23
N GLU A 111 -6.10 12.25 6.62
CA GLU A 111 -6.96 13.22 7.30
C GLU A 111 -7.80 12.53 8.37
N GLN A 112 -8.42 11.39 8.06
CA GLN A 112 -9.17 10.60 9.04
C GLN A 112 -8.30 10.10 10.20
N ILE A 113 -7.08 9.64 9.91
CA ILE A 113 -6.12 9.23 10.93
C ILE A 113 -5.76 10.43 11.82
N ALA A 114 -5.37 11.57 11.23
CA ALA A 114 -5.00 12.78 11.96
C ALA A 114 -6.15 13.30 12.83
N ASP A 115 -7.36 13.36 12.30
CA ASP A 115 -8.55 13.85 12.99
C ASP A 115 -8.99 12.92 14.13
N SER A 116 -8.73 11.61 13.99
CA SER A 116 -9.11 10.62 14.99
C SER A 116 -8.03 10.41 16.06
N LEU A 117 -6.78 10.79 15.79
CA LEU A 117 -5.69 10.75 16.76
C LEU A 117 -5.94 11.71 17.92
N GLY A 118 -6.04 11.17 19.13
CA GLY A 118 -6.34 11.93 20.36
C GLY A 118 -7.84 12.03 20.67
N LYS A 119 -8.71 11.46 19.84
CA LYS A 119 -10.09 11.19 20.23
C LYS A 119 -10.16 9.84 20.93
N ASP A 120 -10.91 9.79 22.03
CA ASP A 120 -11.15 8.55 22.78
C ASP A 120 -12.38 7.79 22.25
N VAL A 121 -12.47 7.68 20.92
CA VAL A 121 -13.52 6.92 20.22
C VAL A 121 -12.90 6.13 19.08
N PRO A 122 -13.45 4.96 18.74
CA PRO A 122 -13.02 4.20 17.58
C PRO A 122 -13.20 5.02 16.29
N PRO A 123 -12.23 4.97 15.36
CA PRO A 123 -12.34 5.69 14.10
C PRO A 123 -13.32 4.99 13.16
N GLU A 124 -13.96 5.78 12.29
CA GLU A 124 -14.80 5.28 11.20
C GLU A 124 -14.15 5.57 9.84
N GLY A 125 -14.28 4.65 8.89
CA GLY A 125 -13.85 4.86 7.49
C GLY A 125 -12.35 4.67 7.21
N ILE A 126 -11.54 4.34 8.22
CA ILE A 126 -10.11 4.05 8.03
C ILE A 126 -9.95 2.61 7.55
N LEU A 127 -9.49 2.46 6.31
CA LEU A 127 -9.24 1.18 5.64
C LEU A 127 -7.74 0.88 5.48
N GLY A 128 -6.88 1.89 5.60
CA GLY A 128 -5.44 1.77 5.39
C GLY A 128 -4.61 1.35 6.61
N LEU A 129 -5.24 1.01 7.74
CA LEU A 129 -4.54 0.51 8.93
C LEU A 129 -4.85 -0.99 9.12
N PRO A 130 -3.85 -1.88 8.98
CA PRO A 130 -4.07 -3.32 9.09
C PRO A 130 -4.38 -3.72 10.52
N ASP A 131 -5.27 -4.69 10.72
CA ASP A 131 -5.61 -5.26 12.03
C ASP A 131 -6.13 -4.23 13.06
N LEU A 132 -6.65 -3.09 12.60
CA LEU A 132 -7.40 -2.14 13.42
C LEU A 132 -8.76 -2.74 13.79
N GLU A 133 -9.03 -2.85 15.08
CA GLU A 133 -10.27 -3.45 15.58
C GLU A 133 -11.37 -2.39 15.72
N SER A 134 -12.63 -2.78 15.51
CA SER A 134 -13.77 -1.84 15.46
C SER A 134 -14.07 -1.10 16.77
N HIS A 135 -13.52 -1.58 17.89
CA HIS A 135 -13.71 -0.99 19.22
C HIS A 135 -12.43 -0.30 19.75
N GLU A 136 -11.37 -0.32 18.96
CA GLU A 136 -10.07 0.23 19.34
C GLU A 136 -9.95 1.69 18.90
N THR A 137 -9.40 2.54 19.78
CA THR A 137 -9.08 3.92 19.42
C THR A 137 -7.75 3.98 18.68
N LEU A 138 -7.53 4.98 17.82
CA LEU A 138 -6.24 5.09 17.11
C LEU A 138 -5.04 5.24 18.04
N SER A 139 -5.20 5.95 19.15
CA SER A 139 -4.13 6.07 20.14
C SER A 139 -3.78 4.73 20.77
N GLN A 140 -4.77 3.84 20.98
CA GLN A 140 -4.51 2.48 21.45
C GLN A 140 -3.82 1.64 20.37
N TYR A 141 -4.35 1.66 19.14
CA TYR A 141 -3.78 0.95 18.00
C TYR A 141 -2.28 1.25 17.82
N PHE A 142 -1.89 2.52 17.74
CA PHE A 142 -0.48 2.88 17.56
C PHE A 142 0.39 2.54 18.77
N ARG A 143 -0.14 2.60 19.99
CA ARG A 143 0.61 2.16 21.19
C ARG A 143 0.85 0.65 21.18
N ASP A 144 -0.10 -0.14 20.68
CA ASP A 144 0.06 -1.59 20.52
C ASP A 144 1.09 -1.92 19.42
N LEU A 145 1.32 -1.00 18.49
CA LEU A 145 2.46 -1.03 17.57
C LEU A 145 3.78 -0.52 18.17
N HIS A 146 3.79 -0.13 19.45
CA HIS A 146 4.91 0.51 20.13
C HIS A 146 5.32 1.87 19.54
N LEU A 147 4.38 2.59 18.94
CA LEU A 147 4.54 3.93 18.40
C LEU A 147 3.87 4.97 19.31
N ASP A 148 4.53 6.10 19.53
CA ASP A 148 3.92 7.22 20.24
C ASP A 148 2.90 7.92 19.33
N PRO A 149 1.62 8.07 19.73
CA PRO A 149 0.63 8.82 18.95
C PRO A 149 1.07 10.24 18.56
N GLU A 150 1.93 10.90 19.34
CA GLU A 150 2.46 12.21 18.99
C GLU A 150 3.49 12.13 17.84
N GLN A 151 4.33 11.09 17.80
CA GLN A 151 5.22 10.83 16.66
C GLN A 151 4.42 10.55 15.38
N VAL A 152 3.28 9.86 15.50
CA VAL A 152 2.38 9.59 14.37
C VAL A 152 1.77 10.89 13.84
N LYS A 153 1.32 11.79 14.72
CA LYS A 153 0.83 13.13 14.32
C LYS A 153 1.93 13.97 13.66
N GLU A 154 3.15 13.91 14.18
CA GLU A 154 4.30 14.59 13.58
C GLU A 154 4.60 14.03 12.18
N ALA A 155 4.60 12.71 11.99
CA ALA A 155 4.79 12.07 10.69
C ALA A 155 3.73 12.52 9.67
N LEU A 156 2.46 12.56 10.08
CA LEU A 156 1.33 12.97 9.24
C LEU A 156 1.41 14.42 8.79
N SER A 157 2.02 15.31 9.59
CA SER A 157 2.14 16.74 9.31
C SER A 157 3.45 17.14 8.64
N SER A 158 4.54 16.42 8.89
CA SER A 158 5.89 16.76 8.41
C SER A 158 6.32 16.02 7.15
N CYS A 159 5.76 14.84 6.86
CA CYS A 159 6.13 14.04 5.70
C CYS A 159 5.03 14.08 4.64
N GLU A 160 5.29 14.73 3.50
CA GLU A 160 4.31 14.80 2.40
C GLU A 160 4.08 13.43 1.75
N ILE A 161 5.09 12.57 1.73
CA ILE A 161 5.02 11.27 1.06
C ILE A 161 4.39 10.22 1.96
N SER A 162 3.55 9.36 1.37
CA SER A 162 3.03 8.16 2.03
C SER A 162 3.46 6.87 1.34
N VAL A 163 3.79 5.86 2.11
CA VAL A 163 4.01 4.51 1.56
C VAL A 163 2.67 3.79 1.47
N LEU A 164 2.34 3.27 0.30
CA LEU A 164 1.13 2.48 0.08
C LEU A 164 1.50 1.02 -0.15
N PHE A 165 1.18 0.17 0.81
CA PHE A 165 1.33 -1.27 0.71
C PHE A 165 0.05 -1.89 0.14
N ILE A 166 0.16 -2.53 -1.03
CA ILE A 166 -0.96 -3.20 -1.71
C ILE A 166 -0.72 -4.71 -1.78
N ASP A 167 -1.47 -5.46 -0.99
CA ASP A 167 -1.40 -6.92 -0.95
C ASP A 167 -2.49 -7.56 -1.84
N GLU A 168 -2.39 -8.88 -2.05
CA GLU A 168 -3.38 -9.69 -2.77
C GLU A 168 -3.69 -9.18 -4.19
N MET A 169 -2.65 -8.90 -4.97
CA MET A 169 -2.78 -8.32 -6.31
C MET A 169 -3.49 -9.25 -7.31
N GLU A 170 -3.35 -10.57 -7.21
CA GLU A 170 -3.64 -11.48 -8.33
C GLU A 170 -5.13 -11.56 -8.70
N GLN A 171 -6.00 -11.69 -7.69
CA GLN A 171 -7.44 -11.85 -7.94
C GLN A 171 -8.09 -10.51 -8.28
N ALA A 172 -7.71 -9.47 -7.55
CA ALA A 172 -8.29 -8.14 -7.72
C ALA A 172 -7.82 -7.44 -9.00
N TYR A 173 -6.63 -7.76 -9.51
CA TYR A 173 -6.14 -7.17 -10.74
C TYR A 173 -6.91 -7.64 -11.98
N LYS A 174 -7.32 -8.91 -12.03
CA LYS A 174 -8.21 -9.40 -13.11
C LYS A 174 -9.52 -8.61 -13.14
N ASN A 175 -10.11 -8.39 -11.96
CA ASN A 175 -11.31 -7.57 -11.81
C ASN A 175 -11.09 -6.09 -12.19
N LEU A 176 -9.86 -5.58 -12.04
CA LEU A 176 -9.50 -4.23 -12.44
C LEU A 176 -9.47 -4.09 -13.96
N LEU A 177 -8.85 -5.05 -14.65
CA LEU A 177 -8.79 -5.08 -16.12
C LEU A 177 -10.19 -5.11 -16.75
N ASP A 178 -11.13 -5.83 -16.15
CA ASP A 178 -12.51 -5.90 -16.63
C ASP A 178 -13.29 -4.58 -16.46
N LYS A 179 -12.82 -3.67 -15.61
CA LYS A 179 -13.54 -2.44 -15.20
C LYS A 179 -12.96 -1.14 -15.78
N ILE A 180 -11.78 -1.18 -16.39
CA ILE A 180 -11.13 -0.02 -16.99
C ILE A 180 -11.12 -0.23 -18.50
N GLU A 181 -11.55 0.76 -19.30
CA GLU A 181 -11.23 0.74 -20.73
C GLU A 181 -9.70 0.86 -20.82
N VAL A 182 -9.08 -0.29 -21.07
CA VAL A 182 -7.64 -0.44 -21.07
C VAL A 182 -7.10 0.47 -22.17
N SER A 183 -6.42 1.54 -21.78
CA SER A 183 -5.51 2.24 -22.69
C SER A 183 -4.41 1.26 -23.08
N ASP A 184 -3.73 1.50 -24.20
CA ASP A 184 -2.58 0.68 -24.61
C ASP A 184 -1.57 0.48 -23.46
N ARG A 185 -1.50 1.40 -22.49
CA ARG A 185 -0.72 1.29 -21.25
C ARG A 185 -1.61 0.77 -20.11
N GLY A 186 -1.40 -0.47 -19.67
CA GLY A 186 -2.18 -1.09 -18.59
C GLY A 186 -2.21 -0.29 -17.27
N PRO A 187 -3.25 -0.46 -16.42
CA PRO A 187 -3.53 0.41 -15.27
C PRO A 187 -2.45 0.46 -14.19
N LEU A 188 -1.65 -0.61 -14.02
CA LEU A 188 -0.49 -0.58 -13.11
C LEU A 188 0.60 0.35 -13.61
N ARG A 189 0.82 0.42 -14.93
CA ARG A 189 1.85 1.29 -15.52
C ARG A 189 1.60 2.74 -15.16
N GLU A 190 0.34 3.18 -15.21
CA GLU A 190 -0.02 4.54 -14.83
C GLU A 190 0.30 4.84 -13.35
N ILE A 191 0.01 3.89 -12.46
CA ILE A 191 0.36 4.00 -11.04
C ILE A 191 1.88 4.11 -10.88
N LEU A 192 2.62 3.22 -11.54
CA LEU A 192 4.07 3.14 -11.48
C LEU A 192 4.74 4.40 -12.05
N ASP A 193 4.20 4.99 -13.11
CA ASP A 193 4.77 6.18 -13.75
C ASP A 193 4.46 7.46 -12.96
N GLN A 194 3.29 7.55 -12.34
CA GLN A 194 2.79 8.80 -11.75
C GLN A 194 2.94 8.90 -10.23
N HIS A 195 3.19 7.80 -9.51
CA HIS A 195 3.21 7.77 -8.03
C HIS A 195 4.04 8.90 -7.39
N ALA A 196 5.26 9.14 -7.90
CA ALA A 196 6.16 10.15 -7.37
C ALA A 196 5.59 11.58 -7.48
N SER A 197 4.88 11.87 -8.58
CA SER A 197 4.21 13.17 -8.77
C SER A 197 2.98 13.36 -7.88
N LYS A 198 2.47 12.26 -7.31
CA LYS A 198 1.28 12.21 -6.45
C LYS A 198 1.60 12.02 -4.97
N ASN A 199 2.87 12.16 -4.58
CA ASN A 199 3.35 12.05 -3.20
C ASN A 199 3.03 10.71 -2.52
N PHE A 200 3.09 9.60 -3.26
CA PHE A 200 3.05 8.28 -2.64
C PHE A 200 4.07 7.32 -3.25
N TYR A 201 4.46 6.31 -2.48
CA TYR A 201 5.38 5.26 -2.88
C TYR A 201 4.71 3.88 -2.76
N PRO A 202 4.34 3.21 -3.87
CA PRO A 202 3.65 1.95 -3.82
C PRO A 202 4.62 0.78 -3.65
N ILE A 203 4.27 -0.13 -2.73
CA ILE A 203 4.91 -1.43 -2.55
C ILE A 203 3.84 -2.50 -2.73
N MET A 204 4.04 -3.40 -3.70
CA MET A 204 3.02 -4.35 -4.14
C MET A 204 3.51 -5.79 -3.99
N ALA A 205 2.66 -6.69 -3.47
CA ALA A 205 2.98 -8.11 -3.41
C ALA A 205 2.33 -8.91 -4.55
N PHE A 206 3.14 -9.74 -5.21
CA PHE A 206 2.69 -10.61 -6.30
C PHE A 206 3.14 -12.07 -6.09
N ALA A 207 2.33 -13.00 -6.57
CA ALA A 207 2.71 -14.36 -6.86
C ALA A 207 3.55 -14.40 -8.14
N LEU A 208 4.43 -15.39 -8.23
CA LEU A 208 5.36 -15.58 -9.35
C LEU A 208 4.67 -15.51 -10.73
N VAL A 209 3.59 -16.28 -10.93
CA VAL A 209 2.90 -16.35 -12.23
C VAL A 209 2.30 -14.99 -12.61
N SER A 210 1.65 -14.32 -11.66
CA SER A 210 1.05 -13.01 -11.89
C SER A 210 2.11 -11.94 -12.14
N ALA A 211 3.26 -11.98 -11.47
CA ALA A 211 4.33 -11.03 -11.73
C ALA A 211 4.84 -11.13 -13.18
N TYR A 212 5.00 -12.34 -13.73
CA TYR A 212 5.44 -12.50 -15.12
C TYR A 212 4.40 -12.03 -16.15
N GLU A 213 3.12 -12.33 -15.94
CA GLU A 213 2.05 -11.85 -16.82
C GLU A 213 1.91 -10.32 -16.78
N LEU A 214 2.13 -9.72 -15.61
CA LEU A 214 1.93 -8.29 -15.37
C LEU A 214 3.14 -7.44 -15.70
N LEU A 215 4.34 -7.87 -15.31
CA LEU A 215 5.59 -7.14 -15.56
C LEU A 215 6.17 -7.49 -16.93
N GLY A 216 6.05 -8.76 -17.37
CA GLY A 216 6.50 -9.17 -18.70
C GLY A 216 5.67 -8.56 -19.83
N GLY A 217 4.39 -8.29 -19.59
CA GLY A 217 3.55 -7.51 -20.52
C GLY A 217 3.99 -6.03 -20.61
N LEU A 218 4.57 -5.47 -19.56
CA LEU A 218 5.07 -4.08 -19.53
C LEU A 218 6.43 -3.94 -20.23
N GLU A 219 7.31 -4.94 -20.14
CA GLU A 219 8.62 -4.94 -20.80
C GLU A 219 8.53 -5.19 -22.32
N ALA A 220 7.53 -5.96 -22.79
CA ALA A 220 7.36 -6.27 -24.21
C ALA A 220 6.97 -5.05 -25.07
N GLU A 221 6.38 -4.00 -24.49
CA GLU A 221 5.99 -2.77 -25.18
C GLU A 221 7.11 -1.72 -25.24
N GLU A 222 8.21 -1.87 -24.50
CA GLU A 222 9.35 -0.95 -24.56
C GLU A 222 10.34 -1.27 -25.70
N GLY A 223 10.16 -2.43 -26.34
CA GLY A 223 11.00 -2.92 -27.45
C GLY A 223 10.38 -2.84 -28.84
N GLY A 224 9.24 -2.15 -29.01
CA GLY A 224 8.49 -2.03 -30.27
C GLY A 224 8.59 -0.68 -30.95
#